data_AF-A0A0P1AQU7-F1
#
_entry.id   AF-A0A0P1AQU7-F1
#
_cell.length_a   1.000
_cell.length_b   1.000
_cell.length_c   1.000
_cell.angle_alpha   90.00
_cell.angle_beta   90.00
_cell.angle_gamma   90.00
#
_symmetry.space_group_name_H-M   'P 1'
#
loop_
_entity.id
_entity.type
_entity.pdbx_description
1 polymer ?
#
loop_
_entity_poly.entity_id
_entity_poly.type
_entity_poly.pdbx_seq_one_letter_code
_entity_poly.pdbx_strand_id
1 'polypeptide(L)'
;MVAGGGRTGLSLTPAQRTMVEKTRAVQQQRMAALEAQHELKSKSRLKKQEIKTRCRSQHAPAARRLILRHVGGELAHVAYRERELSKARSATSRDSSNYDCKAVASNNDEDQVQQKAQDADDGYDEERFGPVRRPPRKQPLNLWVSVYKQELAEVIEAKDETRRKRLAAATEYRDQLAQQEAEKQRQRLDEKFLADAYAREQTNQQAAWREQENVKLKKRQDQVEEEARRWQQELRIQATASRMAREKKELNEHRALERLRFLNEKDRRRKAERKAAEMEEVARVRKANEQQLELKRQAALHDQQQEIELQKAYSRRLEQQEAARRAELDAILVKQSQKVKMALLNVKSAEEKAREDEERSLAVQAAERARENKSVELKERKKREGARLQVQALIQQKEEKKSRRKLLEEEEAADANKLKADFHSWQSKQNAEKKKAFYRNREYQKLVRQQMDEDITRRNDEDKYGMTLLEAKLNSQLLLKAGIKSPPKDIHIR
;
A
#
# COMPACT_ATOMS: atom_id res chain seq x y z
N MET A 1 0.81 -84.57 -19.34
CA MET A 1 1.95 -83.66 -19.63
C MET A 1 1.78 -82.38 -18.84
N VAL A 2 2.82 -82.11 -18.05
CA VAL A 2 3.27 -80.91 -17.31
C VAL A 2 2.57 -79.56 -17.59
N ALA A 3 2.07 -79.00 -16.48
CA ALA A 3 2.18 -77.64 -15.93
C ALA A 3 2.19 -76.37 -16.80
N GLY A 4 1.30 -75.45 -16.40
CA GLY A 4 1.46 -74.01 -16.41
C GLY A 4 0.16 -73.42 -15.86
N GLY A 5 0.06 -72.72 -14.74
CA GLY A 5 1.02 -71.97 -13.94
C GLY A 5 0.16 -70.86 -13.33
N GLY A 6 -0.02 -70.89 -12.00
CA GLY A 6 -1.10 -70.19 -11.32
C GLY A 6 -1.13 -68.67 -11.49
N ARG A 7 -2.36 -68.15 -11.62
CA ARG A 7 -2.80 -66.90 -11.01
C ARG A 7 -4.26 -67.06 -10.58
N THR A 8 -4.47 -67.76 -9.48
CA THR A 8 -5.66 -67.58 -8.64
C THR A 8 -5.60 -66.16 -8.08
N GLY A 9 -6.17 -65.20 -8.82
CA GLY A 9 -6.41 -63.87 -8.30
C GLY A 9 -7.39 -64.00 -7.14
N LEU A 10 -6.89 -64.00 -5.91
CA LEU A 10 -7.66 -63.87 -4.68
C LEU A 10 -8.50 -62.60 -4.80
N SER A 11 -9.75 -62.75 -5.27
CA SER A 11 -10.70 -61.66 -5.32
C SER A 11 -11.06 -61.33 -3.88
N LEU A 12 -10.53 -60.20 -3.38
CA LEU A 12 -10.85 -59.67 -2.06
C LEU A 12 -12.36 -59.71 -1.86
N THR A 13 -12.79 -60.26 -0.72
CA THR A 13 -14.21 -60.29 -0.35
C THR A 13 -14.75 -58.85 -0.27
N PRO A 14 -16.06 -58.63 -0.45
CA PRO A 14 -16.65 -57.28 -0.40
C PRO A 14 -16.27 -56.49 0.88
N ALA A 15 -16.13 -57.19 2.01
CA ALA A 15 -15.66 -56.62 3.28
C ALA A 15 -14.18 -56.17 3.23
N GLN A 16 -13.31 -56.93 2.56
CA GLN A 16 -11.91 -56.57 2.38
C GLN A 16 -11.74 -55.40 1.39
N ARG A 17 -12.56 -55.33 0.33
CA ARG A 17 -12.55 -54.18 -0.60
C ARG A 17 -12.98 -52.90 0.09
N THR A 18 -14.05 -52.94 0.87
CA THR A 18 -14.51 -51.77 1.65
C THR A 18 -13.49 -51.34 2.71
N MET A 19 -12.76 -52.26 3.33
CA MET A 19 -11.64 -51.89 4.21
C MET A 19 -10.49 -51.22 3.46
N VAL A 20 -10.10 -51.73 2.29
CA VAL A 20 -9.05 -51.15 1.44
C VAL A 20 -9.45 -49.76 0.92
N GLU A 21 -10.72 -49.59 0.53
CA GLU A 21 -11.26 -48.30 0.12
C GLU A 21 -11.29 -47.30 1.28
N LYS A 22 -11.67 -47.73 2.49
CA LYS A 22 -11.61 -46.88 3.69
C LYS A 22 -10.18 -46.49 4.06
N THR A 23 -9.22 -47.42 3.99
CA THR A 23 -7.80 -47.08 4.24
C THR A 23 -7.24 -46.14 3.18
N ARG A 24 -7.62 -46.31 1.91
CA ARG A 24 -7.25 -45.40 0.82
C ARG A 24 -7.87 -44.01 1.00
N ALA A 25 -9.14 -43.95 1.42
CA ALA A 25 -9.81 -42.68 1.73
C ALA A 25 -9.15 -41.95 2.91
N VAL A 26 -8.77 -42.67 3.97
CA VAL A 26 -8.03 -42.12 5.12
C VAL A 26 -6.64 -41.63 4.71
N GLN A 27 -5.93 -42.36 3.85
CA GLN A 27 -4.64 -41.91 3.30
C GLN A 27 -4.81 -40.65 2.44
N GLN A 28 -5.84 -40.59 1.59
CA GLN A 28 -6.13 -39.40 0.78
C GLN A 28 -6.48 -38.19 1.65
N GLN A 29 -7.26 -38.37 2.71
CA GLN A 29 -7.56 -37.30 3.67
C GLN A 29 -6.31 -36.83 4.41
N ARG A 30 -5.41 -37.75 4.82
CA ARG A 30 -4.12 -37.37 5.43
C ARG A 30 -3.22 -36.59 4.47
N MET A 31 -3.14 -37.00 3.21
CA MET A 31 -2.37 -36.29 2.19
C MET A 31 -2.93 -34.89 1.93
N ALA A 32 -4.25 -34.77 1.76
CA ALA A 32 -4.91 -33.47 1.59
C ALA A 32 -4.72 -32.54 2.81
N ALA A 33 -4.73 -33.09 4.02
CA ALA A 33 -4.47 -32.31 5.24
C ALA A 33 -3.01 -31.82 5.33
N LEU A 34 -2.04 -32.63 4.88
CA LEU A 34 -0.64 -32.24 4.81
C LEU A 34 -0.38 -31.16 3.74
N GLU A 35 -1.02 -31.29 2.58
CA GLU A 35 -0.99 -30.27 1.51
C GLU A 35 -1.59 -28.95 1.99
N ALA A 36 -2.74 -28.97 2.65
CA ALA A 36 -3.35 -27.78 3.24
C ALA A 36 -2.45 -27.11 4.30
N GLN A 37 -1.75 -27.90 5.13
CA GLN A 37 -0.74 -27.37 6.06
C GLN A 37 0.45 -26.73 5.33
N HIS A 38 0.93 -27.36 4.25
CA HIS A 38 2.04 -26.85 3.46
C HIS A 38 1.67 -25.54 2.76
N GLU A 39 0.45 -25.45 2.21
CA GLU A 39 -0.09 -24.21 1.66
C GLU A 39 -0.17 -23.09 2.70
N LEU A 40 -0.70 -23.37 3.89
CA LEU A 40 -0.76 -22.37 4.97
C LEU A 40 0.64 -21.88 5.39
N LYS A 41 1.62 -22.80 5.49
CA LYS A 41 3.02 -22.45 5.77
C LYS A 41 3.64 -21.62 4.63
N SER A 42 3.34 -21.94 3.38
CA SER A 42 3.81 -21.19 2.21
C SER A 42 3.22 -19.77 2.16
N LYS A 43 1.90 -19.63 2.38
CA LYS A 43 1.19 -18.34 2.46
C LYS A 43 1.73 -17.49 3.62
N SER A 44 2.01 -18.12 4.78
CA SER A 44 2.63 -17.43 5.92
C SER A 44 4.05 -16.96 5.62
N ARG A 45 4.87 -17.77 4.92
CA ARG A 45 6.21 -17.37 4.46
C ARG A 45 6.16 -16.21 3.46
N LEU A 46 5.24 -16.27 2.50
CA LEU A 46 5.03 -15.20 1.52
C LEU A 46 4.60 -13.90 2.22
N LYS A 47 3.64 -13.96 3.15
CA LYS A 47 3.20 -12.80 3.93
C LYS A 47 4.35 -12.21 4.77
N LYS A 48 5.20 -13.04 5.37
CA LYS A 48 6.42 -12.58 6.08
C LYS A 48 7.42 -11.92 5.14
N GLN A 49 7.60 -12.43 3.92
CA GLN A 49 8.47 -11.82 2.91
C GLN A 49 7.90 -10.52 2.36
N GLU A 50 6.58 -10.45 2.16
CA GLU A 50 5.87 -9.24 1.75
C GLU A 50 5.97 -8.14 2.82
N ILE A 51 5.79 -8.49 4.10
CA ILE A 51 6.03 -7.56 5.22
C ILE A 51 7.49 -7.10 5.24
N LYS A 52 8.46 -8.03 5.08
CA LYS A 52 9.89 -7.66 5.02
C LYS A 52 10.24 -6.73 3.85
N THR A 53 9.66 -6.94 2.67
CA THR A 53 9.91 -6.11 1.47
C THR A 53 9.20 -4.76 1.56
N ARG A 54 8.00 -4.72 2.14
CA ARG A 54 7.27 -3.47 2.43
C ARG A 54 7.96 -2.63 3.50
N CYS A 55 8.51 -3.25 4.54
CA CYS A 55 9.32 -2.54 5.54
C CYS A 55 10.70 -2.11 4.98
N ARG A 56 11.32 -2.90 4.09
CA ARG A 56 12.58 -2.50 3.42
C ARG A 56 12.40 -1.33 2.44
N SER A 57 11.29 -1.28 1.72
CA SER A 57 11.00 -0.16 0.79
C SER A 57 10.67 1.16 1.52
N GLN A 58 10.17 1.08 2.76
CA GLN A 58 9.93 2.26 3.61
C GLN A 58 11.14 2.69 4.45
N HIS A 59 12.25 1.94 4.42
CA HIS A 59 13.48 2.27 5.14
C HIS A 59 14.62 2.48 4.15
N ALA A 60 14.72 3.69 3.58
CA ALA A 60 15.90 4.14 2.86
C ALA A 60 17.15 4.01 3.79
N PRO A 61 18.15 3.17 3.46
CA PRO A 61 19.23 2.84 4.38
C PRO A 61 20.30 3.93 4.50
N ALA A 62 20.32 4.92 3.60
CA ALA A 62 21.33 5.98 3.60
C ALA A 62 21.04 7.08 4.65
N ALA A 63 19.78 7.54 4.75
CA ALA A 63 19.42 8.63 5.65
C ALA A 63 19.39 8.20 7.12
N ARG A 64 18.85 7.02 7.46
CA ARG A 64 18.77 6.57 8.87
C ARG A 64 20.11 6.11 9.45
N ARG A 65 21.06 5.62 8.65
CA ARG A 65 22.43 5.34 9.16
C ARG A 65 23.18 6.62 9.46
N LEU A 66 23.00 7.67 8.65
CA LEU A 66 23.53 9.00 8.95
C LEU A 66 22.86 9.61 10.17
N ILE A 67 21.53 9.55 10.28
CA ILE A 67 20.80 10.07 11.45
C ILE A 67 21.13 9.27 12.72
N LEU A 68 21.21 7.94 12.70
CA LEU A 68 21.63 7.16 13.88
C LEU A 68 23.10 7.37 14.25
N ARG A 69 23.98 7.64 13.28
CA ARG A 69 25.39 7.97 13.52
C ARG A 69 25.56 9.42 14.02
N HIS A 70 24.70 10.34 13.56
CA HIS A 70 24.72 11.74 13.98
C HIS A 70 24.05 11.91 15.34
N VAL A 71 22.87 11.33 15.57
CA VAL A 71 22.17 11.30 16.86
C VAL A 71 22.96 10.49 17.88
N GLY A 72 23.55 9.35 17.49
CA GLY A 72 24.47 8.59 18.36
C GLY A 72 25.75 9.36 18.68
N GLY A 73 26.27 10.16 17.73
CA GLY A 73 27.41 11.04 17.93
C GLY A 73 27.08 12.26 18.80
N GLU A 74 25.92 12.88 18.62
CA GLU A 74 25.44 14.01 19.42
C GLU A 74 25.09 13.59 20.84
N LEU A 75 24.46 12.43 21.04
CA LEU A 75 24.24 11.87 22.38
C LEU A 75 25.56 11.49 23.06
N ALA A 76 26.54 10.98 22.32
CA ALA A 76 27.89 10.75 22.84
C ALA A 76 28.62 12.06 23.17
N HIS A 77 28.45 13.12 22.38
CA HIS A 77 29.01 14.45 22.65
C HIS A 77 28.33 15.15 23.82
N VAL A 78 27.02 14.98 24.01
CA VAL A 78 26.28 15.49 25.17
C VAL A 78 26.71 14.73 26.42
N ALA A 79 26.83 13.40 26.37
CA ALA A 79 27.36 12.61 27.48
C ALA A 79 28.84 12.94 27.78
N TYR A 80 29.65 13.27 26.77
CA TYR A 80 31.03 13.70 26.96
C TYR A 80 31.11 15.11 27.57
N ARG A 81 30.26 16.06 27.13
CA ARG A 81 30.16 17.40 27.74
C ARG A 81 29.62 17.37 29.17
N GLU A 82 28.62 16.55 29.46
CA GLU A 82 28.14 16.37 30.85
C GLU A 82 29.22 15.74 31.73
N ARG A 83 30.05 14.83 31.19
CA ARG A 83 31.19 14.23 31.91
C ARG A 83 32.34 15.22 32.12
N GLU A 84 32.60 16.14 31.20
CA GLU A 84 33.58 17.22 31.37
C GLU A 84 33.09 18.32 32.32
N LEU A 85 31.81 18.69 32.27
CA LEU A 85 31.20 19.62 33.23
C LEU A 85 31.12 19.04 34.65
N SER A 86 31.00 17.71 34.77
CA SER A 86 31.06 17.00 36.06
C SER A 86 32.48 16.82 36.59
N LYS A 87 33.51 16.89 35.73
CA LYS A 87 34.93 16.86 36.12
C LYS A 87 35.53 18.24 36.40
N ALA A 88 34.92 19.31 35.88
CA ALA A 88 35.32 20.70 36.14
C ALA A 88 34.71 21.31 37.41
N ARG A 89 33.76 20.62 38.08
CA ARG A 89 33.11 21.11 39.31
C ARG A 89 33.67 20.54 40.62
N SER A 90 34.77 19.79 40.56
CA SER A 90 35.46 19.26 41.74
C SER A 90 36.93 19.68 41.77
N ALA A 91 37.20 20.97 41.72
CA ALA A 91 38.46 21.54 42.20
C ALA A 91 38.26 23.03 42.52
N THR A 92 38.75 23.42 43.70
CA THR A 92 38.95 24.78 44.22
C THR A 92 37.72 25.64 44.50
N SER A 93 37.33 25.70 45.78
CA SER A 93 37.48 26.94 46.57
C SER A 93 37.01 26.68 48.00
N ARG A 94 37.98 26.44 48.89
CA ARG A 94 37.83 26.44 50.35
C ARG A 94 38.78 27.53 50.86
N ASP A 95 38.24 28.43 51.70
CA ASP A 95 38.93 29.32 52.65
C ASP A 95 39.86 30.39 52.01
N SER A 96 40.02 31.64 52.47
CA SER A 96 39.72 32.34 53.72
C SER A 96 40.08 33.84 53.56
N SER A 97 39.45 34.68 54.38
CA SER A 97 40.00 35.84 55.11
C SER A 97 40.61 37.05 54.39
N ASN A 98 40.00 38.20 54.72
CA ASN A 98 40.59 39.43 55.24
C ASN A 98 41.66 40.21 54.47
N TYR A 99 41.34 41.49 54.23
CA TYR A 99 42.03 42.73 54.65
C TYR A 99 41.78 43.78 53.54
N ASP A 100 40.85 44.71 53.74
CA ASP A 100 41.01 46.02 54.39
C ASP A 100 41.16 47.14 53.34
N CYS A 101 40.23 48.09 53.36
CA CYS A 101 40.50 49.50 53.62
C CYS A 101 39.19 50.32 53.50
N LYS A 102 38.59 50.61 54.67
CA LYS A 102 38.08 51.92 55.18
C LYS A 102 37.37 52.88 54.19
N ALA A 103 36.27 53.56 54.53
CA ALA A 103 35.98 54.15 55.83
C ALA A 103 34.48 54.39 56.05
N VAL A 104 34.05 54.17 57.29
CA VAL A 104 32.85 54.74 57.92
C VAL A 104 33.35 55.62 59.08
N ALA A 105 32.70 56.78 59.24
CA ALA A 105 32.56 57.61 60.44
C ALA A 105 33.78 58.32 61.08
N SER A 106 33.59 59.63 61.31
CA SER A 106 33.86 60.42 62.54
C SER A 106 33.38 61.86 62.22
N ASN A 107 32.42 62.50 62.91
CA ASN A 107 32.32 62.92 64.31
C ASN A 107 33.52 63.71 64.85
N ASN A 108 33.17 64.75 65.63
CA ASN A 108 33.95 65.76 66.37
C ASN A 108 34.06 67.10 65.60
N ASP A 109 33.36 68.18 65.99
CA ASP A 109 33.34 68.93 67.26
C ASP A 109 34.72 69.40 67.73
N GLU A 110 34.71 70.66 68.17
CA GLU A 110 35.72 71.36 68.98
C GLU A 110 37.05 71.71 68.28
N ASP A 111 37.69 72.84 68.52
CA ASP A 111 37.40 74.07 69.23
C ASP A 111 38.65 74.96 68.99
N GLN A 112 38.57 76.21 69.42
CA GLN A 112 39.72 77.03 69.82
C GLN A 112 40.59 77.68 68.71
N VAL A 113 40.57 79.01 68.57
CA VAL A 113 40.93 80.10 69.50
C VAL A 113 42.41 80.50 69.37
N GLN A 114 42.64 81.82 69.47
CA GLN A 114 43.92 82.53 69.74
C GLN A 114 44.86 82.71 68.54
N GLN A 115 45.51 83.85 68.30
CA GLN A 115 45.84 85.06 69.08
C GLN A 115 46.03 86.23 68.07
N LYS A 116 45.51 87.44 68.30
CA LYS A 116 45.98 88.51 69.22
C LYS A 116 47.36 89.10 68.89
N ALA A 117 47.35 90.40 68.58
CA ALA A 117 48.06 91.43 69.36
C ALA A 117 47.12 92.67 69.31
N GLN A 118 46.42 93.05 70.40
CA GLN A 118 46.90 93.73 71.61
C GLN A 118 47.53 95.09 71.27
N ASP A 119 46.85 96.20 71.57
CA ASP A 119 46.66 96.83 72.90
C ASP A 119 47.84 97.74 73.26
N ALA A 120 47.48 98.73 74.09
CA ALA A 120 48.28 99.71 74.81
C ALA A 120 48.46 101.04 74.05
N ASP A 121 47.73 102.10 74.38
CA ASP A 121 47.54 102.74 75.71
C ASP A 121 48.81 103.45 76.18
N ASP A 122 48.56 104.47 76.98
CA ASP A 122 49.45 105.42 77.63
C ASP A 122 49.76 106.65 76.76
N GLY A 123 49.39 107.87 77.14
CA GLY A 123 49.01 108.33 78.46
C GLY A 123 49.68 109.66 78.72
N TYR A 124 48.89 110.59 79.23
CA TYR A 124 49.31 111.64 80.15
C TYR A 124 50.06 112.87 79.64
N ASP A 125 49.63 113.97 80.27
CA ASP A 125 50.27 115.27 80.48
C ASP A 125 50.46 116.20 79.27
N GLU A 126 49.56 117.19 79.18
CA GLU A 126 49.90 118.58 79.56
C GLU A 126 48.65 119.47 79.58
N GLU A 127 47.74 119.23 80.53
CA GLU A 127 47.06 120.35 81.23
C GLU A 127 48.03 120.86 82.31
N ARG A 128 49.09 121.54 81.90
CA ARG A 128 49.93 122.31 82.83
C ARG A 128 50.74 123.31 82.04
N PHE A 129 50.60 124.58 82.40
CA PHE A 129 51.12 125.77 81.72
C PHE A 129 50.26 126.25 80.54
N GLY A 130 49.27 127.08 80.85
CA GLY A 130 48.81 128.08 79.91
C GLY A 130 50.01 128.94 79.46
N PRO A 131 50.30 129.03 78.15
CA PRO A 131 51.25 129.99 77.65
C PRO A 131 50.44 131.20 77.19
N VAL A 132 50.34 132.21 78.05
CA VAL A 132 50.25 133.60 77.59
C VAL A 132 51.50 133.86 76.74
N ARG A 133 51.43 133.50 75.46
CA ARG A 133 52.47 133.77 74.47
C ARG A 133 51.80 134.08 73.14
N ARG A 134 51.49 135.38 73.01
CA ARG A 134 51.41 136.21 71.79
C ARG A 134 50.60 135.63 70.62
N PRO A 135 49.70 136.41 69.98
CA PRO A 135 49.07 135.98 68.74
C PRO A 135 50.15 135.49 67.76
N PRO A 136 49.93 134.35 67.06
CA PRO A 136 50.90 133.84 66.10
C PRO A 136 51.19 134.98 65.13
N ARG A 137 52.47 135.38 65.06
CA ARG A 137 52.93 136.26 63.98
C ARG A 137 52.41 135.63 62.71
N LYS A 138 51.58 136.36 61.94
CA LYS A 138 51.20 135.96 60.59
C LYS A 138 52.51 135.77 59.83
N GLN A 139 52.99 134.53 59.78
CA GLN A 139 54.08 134.18 58.89
C GLN A 139 53.55 134.48 57.49
N PRO A 140 54.32 135.18 56.63
CA PRO A 140 53.91 135.35 55.25
C PRO A 140 53.59 133.97 54.68
N LEU A 141 52.50 133.90 53.92
CA LEU A 141 52.04 132.69 53.25
C LEU A 141 53.23 132.06 52.53
N ASN A 142 53.81 131.01 53.10
CA ASN A 142 54.99 130.38 52.52
C ASN A 142 54.47 129.56 51.34
N LEU A 143 54.52 130.17 50.14
CA LEU A 143 53.98 129.60 48.91
C LEU A 143 54.49 128.18 48.67
N TRP A 144 55.70 127.87 49.13
CA TRP A 144 56.30 126.55 49.08
C TRP A 144 55.53 125.47 49.88
N VAL A 145 54.90 125.83 51.00
CA VAL A 145 54.07 124.89 51.78
C VAL A 145 52.74 124.63 51.07
N SER A 146 52.16 125.63 50.39
CA SER A 146 50.98 125.42 49.55
C SER A 146 51.28 124.60 48.31
N VAL A 147 52.43 124.83 47.65
CA VAL A 147 52.88 124.04 46.50
C VAL A 147 53.15 122.59 46.93
N TYR A 148 53.85 122.35 48.04
CA TYR A 148 54.10 120.99 48.54
C TYR A 148 52.81 120.27 48.95
N LYS A 149 51.82 120.97 49.52
CA LYS A 149 50.49 120.40 49.80
C LYS A 149 49.73 120.07 48.53
N GLN A 150 49.85 120.88 47.48
CA GLN A 150 49.28 120.60 46.15
C GLN A 150 49.97 119.39 45.52
N GLU A 151 51.30 119.32 45.50
CA GLU A 151 52.06 118.17 45.00
C GLU A 151 51.75 116.88 45.77
N LEU A 152 51.62 116.94 47.10
CA LEU A 152 51.19 115.79 47.90
C LEU A 152 49.76 115.36 47.58
N ALA A 153 48.84 116.32 47.37
CA ALA A 153 47.47 116.02 46.96
C ALA A 153 47.44 115.37 45.57
N GLU A 154 48.20 115.89 44.61
CA GLU A 154 48.34 115.31 43.26
C GLU A 154 48.95 113.90 43.31
N VAL A 155 49.93 113.64 44.18
CA VAL A 155 50.51 112.31 44.37
C VAL A 155 49.49 111.34 45.01
N ILE A 156 48.66 111.82 45.93
CA ILE A 156 47.58 111.02 46.53
C ILE A 156 46.50 110.72 45.49
N GLU A 157 46.08 111.71 44.71
CA GLU A 157 45.12 111.55 43.61
C GLU A 157 45.64 110.60 42.54
N ALA A 158 46.91 110.70 42.14
CA ALA A 158 47.53 109.76 41.20
C ALA A 158 47.58 108.32 41.76
N LYS A 159 47.82 108.15 43.06
CA LYS A 159 47.75 106.82 43.72
C LYS A 159 46.32 106.28 43.77
N ASP A 160 45.33 107.12 44.00
CA ASP A 160 43.93 106.71 44.01
C ASP A 160 43.39 106.43 42.61
N GLU A 161 43.80 107.19 41.60
CA GLU A 161 43.50 106.92 40.19
C GLU A 161 44.12 105.61 39.72
N THR A 162 45.38 105.34 40.08
CA THR A 162 46.01 104.04 39.75
C THR A 162 45.34 102.88 40.47
N ARG A 163 44.90 103.07 41.72
CA ARG A 163 44.07 102.08 42.43
C ARG A 163 42.72 101.88 41.76
N ARG A 164 42.02 102.94 41.37
CA ARG A 164 40.74 102.87 40.63
C ARG A 164 40.91 102.17 39.27
N LYS A 165 41.94 102.51 38.50
CA LYS A 165 42.27 101.85 37.23
C LYS A 165 42.59 100.36 37.43
N ARG A 166 43.31 100.00 38.49
CA ARG A 166 43.56 98.58 38.83
C ARG A 166 42.29 97.84 39.21
N LEU A 167 41.40 98.46 39.99
CA LEU A 167 40.11 97.86 40.36
C LEU A 167 39.19 97.73 39.15
N ALA A 168 39.14 98.73 38.26
CA ALA A 168 38.40 98.68 37.00
C ALA A 168 38.93 97.58 36.06
N ALA A 169 40.25 97.47 35.90
CA ALA A 169 40.86 96.37 35.15
C ALA A 169 40.57 95.00 35.78
N ALA A 170 40.54 94.91 37.11
CA ALA A 170 40.18 93.68 37.81
C ALA A 170 38.68 93.32 37.64
N THR A 171 37.78 94.29 37.57
CA THR A 171 36.36 94.04 37.27
C THR A 171 36.17 93.62 35.81
N GLU A 172 36.83 94.29 34.86
CA GLU A 172 36.80 93.89 33.44
C GLU A 172 37.32 92.46 33.24
N TYR A 173 38.40 92.10 33.93
CA TYR A 173 38.93 90.74 33.89
C TYR A 173 37.97 89.70 34.49
N ARG A 174 37.28 90.05 35.58
CA ARG A 174 36.23 89.18 36.17
C ARG A 174 35.04 89.01 35.22
N ASP A 175 34.62 90.07 34.55
CA ASP A 175 33.53 90.02 33.57
C ASP A 175 33.90 89.17 32.35
N GLN A 176 35.14 89.29 31.85
CA GLN A 176 35.66 88.44 30.77
C GLN A 176 35.71 86.96 31.18
N LEU A 177 36.16 86.65 32.41
CA LEU A 177 36.14 85.28 32.92
C LEU A 177 34.71 84.75 33.05
N ALA A 178 33.78 85.56 33.58
CA ALA A 178 32.37 85.18 33.69
C ALA A 178 31.73 84.91 32.32
N GLN A 179 32.06 85.71 31.29
CA GLN A 179 31.64 85.46 29.91
C GLN A 179 32.19 84.14 29.37
N GLN A 180 33.48 83.86 29.57
CA GLN A 180 34.09 82.60 29.16
C GLN A 180 33.48 81.38 29.87
N GLU A 181 33.16 81.50 31.16
CA GLU A 181 32.48 80.44 31.91
C GLU A 181 31.05 80.22 31.41
N ALA A 182 30.30 81.29 31.13
CA ALA A 182 28.96 81.20 30.56
C ALA A 182 28.96 80.54 29.16
N GLU A 183 29.93 80.87 28.31
CA GLU A 183 30.10 80.24 27.00
C GLU A 183 30.44 78.75 27.12
N LYS A 184 31.36 78.38 28.03
CA LYS A 184 31.66 76.96 28.32
C LYS A 184 30.45 76.21 28.84
N GLN A 185 29.62 76.84 29.69
CA GLN A 185 28.38 76.23 30.18
C GLN A 185 27.37 76.04 29.04
N ARG A 186 27.22 77.02 28.14
CA ARG A 186 26.37 76.88 26.94
C ARG A 186 26.84 75.73 26.06
N GLN A 187 28.13 75.65 25.76
CA GLN A 187 28.71 74.55 24.99
C GLN A 187 28.44 73.19 25.63
N ARG A 188 28.62 73.07 26.97
CA ARG A 188 28.31 71.83 27.69
C ARG A 188 26.83 71.45 27.63
N LEU A 189 25.92 72.43 27.64
CA LEU A 189 24.49 72.17 27.47
C LEU A 189 24.19 71.71 26.06
N ASP A 190 24.74 72.38 25.04
CA ASP A 190 24.56 72.02 23.63
C ASP A 190 25.11 70.61 23.35
N GLU A 191 26.29 70.27 23.88
CA GLU A 191 26.86 68.92 23.82
C GLU A 191 25.96 67.87 24.46
N LYS A 192 25.36 68.18 25.63
CA LYS A 192 24.39 67.28 26.28
C LYS A 192 23.12 67.11 25.44
N PHE A 193 22.60 68.19 24.86
CA PHE A 193 21.43 68.11 23.97
C PHE A 193 21.71 67.24 22.75
N LEU A 194 22.89 67.37 22.13
CA LEU A 194 23.31 66.54 21.01
C LEU A 194 23.49 65.07 21.42
N ALA A 195 24.10 64.81 22.58
CA ALA A 195 24.27 63.45 23.09
C ALA A 195 22.90 62.78 23.38
N ASP A 196 21.96 63.52 23.99
CA ASP A 196 20.62 63.04 24.27
C ASP A 196 19.81 62.81 22.98
N ALA A 197 19.94 63.71 21.99
CA ALA A 197 19.32 63.53 20.68
C ALA A 197 19.84 62.27 19.99
N TYR A 198 21.16 62.06 19.98
CA TYR A 198 21.77 60.86 19.42
C TYR A 198 21.35 59.59 20.17
N ALA A 199 21.28 59.62 21.50
CA ALA A 199 20.79 58.49 22.29
C ALA A 199 19.34 58.14 21.93
N ARG A 200 18.46 59.15 21.76
CA ARG A 200 17.08 58.95 21.32
C ARG A 200 17.01 58.35 19.91
N GLU A 201 17.80 58.86 18.98
CA GLU A 201 17.87 58.30 17.62
C GLU A 201 18.31 56.83 17.62
N GLN A 202 19.32 56.47 18.43
CA GLN A 202 19.76 55.08 18.60
C GLN A 202 18.65 54.20 19.18
N THR A 203 17.92 54.67 20.20
CA THR A 203 16.79 53.92 20.75
C THR A 203 15.67 53.72 19.73
N ASN A 204 15.37 54.74 18.91
CA ASN A 204 14.39 54.66 17.85
C ASN A 204 14.81 53.68 16.75
N GLN A 205 16.10 53.67 16.37
CA GLN A 205 16.64 52.71 15.40
C GLN A 205 16.55 51.28 15.92
N GLN A 206 16.87 51.05 17.19
CA GLN A 206 16.74 49.72 17.82
C GLN A 206 15.28 49.27 17.91
N ALA A 207 14.35 50.18 18.26
CA ALA A 207 12.93 49.89 18.29
C ALA A 207 12.40 49.54 16.89
N ALA A 208 12.73 50.34 15.87
CA ALA A 208 12.36 50.07 14.49
C ALA A 208 12.91 48.73 13.98
N TRP A 209 14.14 48.38 14.34
CA TRP A 209 14.74 47.09 13.99
C TRP A 209 14.00 45.91 14.65
N ARG A 210 13.68 46.01 15.95
CA ARG A 210 12.89 44.99 16.67
C ARG A 210 11.49 44.84 16.08
N GLU A 211 10.84 45.94 15.71
CA GLU A 211 9.54 45.92 15.03
C GLU A 211 9.63 45.19 13.68
N GLN A 212 10.66 45.46 12.89
CA GLN A 212 10.89 44.76 11.63
C GLN A 212 11.13 43.25 11.83
N GLU A 213 11.88 42.86 12.86
CA GLU A 213 12.04 41.43 13.21
C GLU A 213 10.71 40.81 13.63
N ASN A 214 9.93 41.48 14.47
CA ASN A 214 8.61 41.02 14.89
C ASN A 214 7.66 40.85 13.69
N VAL A 215 7.67 41.78 12.73
CA VAL A 215 6.89 41.66 11.49
C VAL A 215 7.35 40.46 10.66
N LYS A 216 8.67 40.22 10.55
CA LYS A 216 9.21 39.03 9.85
C LYS A 216 8.78 37.73 10.54
N LEU A 217 8.81 37.69 11.88
CA LEU A 217 8.36 36.53 12.65
C LEU A 217 6.87 36.27 12.48
N LYS A 218 6.03 37.31 12.55
CA LYS A 218 4.58 37.19 12.29
C LYS A 218 4.30 36.66 10.89
N LYS A 219 4.95 37.22 9.85
CA LYS A 219 4.80 36.71 8.47
C LYS A 219 5.16 35.23 8.34
N ARG A 220 6.22 34.77 9.03
CA ARG A 220 6.59 33.35 9.03
C ARG A 220 5.54 32.50 9.76
N GLN A 221 5.00 32.97 10.88
CA GLN A 221 3.92 32.30 11.60
C GLN A 221 2.66 32.19 10.74
N ASP A 222 2.24 33.30 10.11
CA ASP A 222 1.09 33.34 9.22
C ASP A 222 1.24 32.36 8.04
N GLN A 223 2.43 32.29 7.43
CA GLN A 223 2.73 31.32 6.37
C GLN A 223 2.59 29.86 6.84
N VAL A 224 3.13 29.54 8.03
CA VAL A 224 3.00 28.20 8.61
C VAL A 224 1.53 27.87 8.92
N GLU A 225 0.76 28.83 9.41
CA GLU A 225 -0.68 28.65 9.64
C GLU A 225 -1.46 28.42 8.35
N GLU A 226 -1.17 29.18 7.29
CA GLU A 226 -1.79 29.00 5.98
C GLU A 226 -1.48 27.63 5.39
N GLU A 227 -0.22 27.19 5.45
CA GLU A 227 0.18 25.86 5.03
C GLU A 227 -0.53 24.78 5.84
N ALA A 228 -0.58 24.92 7.18
CA ALA A 228 -1.30 24.00 8.04
C ALA A 228 -2.80 23.93 7.68
N ARG A 229 -3.44 25.06 7.36
CA ARG A 229 -4.83 25.10 6.89
C ARG A 229 -5.00 24.39 5.55
N ARG A 230 -4.07 24.57 4.59
CA ARG A 230 -4.08 23.86 3.31
C ARG A 230 -4.00 22.35 3.52
N TRP A 231 -3.06 21.87 4.33
CA TRP A 231 -2.94 20.45 4.66
C TRP A 231 -4.19 19.89 5.34
N GLN A 232 -4.81 20.63 6.26
CA GLN A 232 -6.07 20.22 6.89
C GLN A 232 -7.21 20.12 5.87
N GLN A 233 -7.30 21.07 4.92
CA GLN A 233 -8.30 21.03 3.85
C GLN A 233 -8.07 19.85 2.92
N GLU A 234 -6.84 19.60 2.51
CA GLU A 234 -6.48 18.44 1.68
C GLU A 234 -6.82 17.11 2.37
N LEU A 235 -6.52 16.98 3.66
CA LEU A 235 -6.90 15.81 4.45
C LEU A 235 -8.42 15.62 4.50
N ARG A 236 -9.19 16.70 4.66
CA ARG A 236 -10.66 16.64 4.62
C ARG A 236 -11.16 16.20 3.24
N ILE A 237 -10.61 16.74 2.16
CA ILE A 237 -10.95 16.37 0.77
C ILE A 237 -10.60 14.89 0.51
N GLN A 238 -9.44 14.42 0.96
CA GLN A 238 -9.05 13.02 0.82
C GLN A 238 -9.98 12.09 1.64
N ALA A 239 -10.38 12.51 2.84
CA ALA A 239 -11.30 11.75 3.68
C ALA A 239 -12.69 11.65 3.04
N THR A 240 -13.23 12.74 2.50
CA THR A 240 -14.52 12.73 1.79
C THR A 240 -14.45 11.93 0.51
N ALA A 241 -13.40 12.08 -0.30
CA ALA A 241 -13.18 11.28 -1.50
C ALA A 241 -13.11 9.78 -1.18
N SER A 242 -12.44 9.41 -0.07
CA SER A 242 -12.37 8.03 0.40
C SER A 242 -13.72 7.49 0.85
N ARG A 243 -14.56 8.30 1.52
CA ARG A 243 -15.93 7.93 1.89
C ARG A 243 -16.80 7.72 0.65
N MET A 244 -16.82 8.68 -0.27
CA MET A 244 -17.58 8.58 -1.52
C MET A 244 -17.14 7.37 -2.36
N ALA A 245 -15.86 7.04 -2.38
CA ALA A 245 -15.35 5.85 -3.06
C ALA A 245 -15.82 4.55 -2.41
N ARG A 246 -15.96 4.51 -1.08
CA ARG A 246 -16.53 3.35 -0.36
C ARG A 246 -18.01 3.21 -0.64
N GLU A 247 -18.78 4.28 -0.53
CA GLU A 247 -20.23 4.28 -0.83
C GLU A 247 -20.50 3.83 -2.27
N LYS A 248 -19.71 4.31 -3.25
CA LYS A 248 -19.82 3.84 -4.65
C LYS A 248 -19.52 2.35 -4.79
N LYS A 249 -18.54 1.81 -4.04
CA LYS A 249 -18.25 0.37 -4.04
C LYS A 249 -19.42 -0.42 -3.45
N GLU A 250 -19.94 0.00 -2.30
CA GLU A 250 -21.07 -0.63 -1.64
C GLU A 250 -22.33 -0.64 -2.54
N LEU A 251 -22.62 0.48 -3.22
CA LEU A 251 -23.73 0.54 -4.18
C LEU A 251 -23.52 -0.40 -5.38
N ASN A 252 -22.30 -0.51 -5.89
CA ASN A 252 -21.97 -1.44 -6.97
C ASN A 252 -22.08 -2.90 -6.52
N GLU A 253 -21.63 -3.21 -5.30
CA GLU A 253 -21.77 -4.53 -4.68
C GLU A 253 -23.25 -4.87 -4.48
N HIS A 254 -24.06 -3.93 -3.99
CA HIS A 254 -25.50 -4.11 -3.84
C HIS A 254 -26.17 -4.44 -5.19
N ARG A 255 -25.87 -3.68 -6.24
CA ARG A 255 -26.38 -3.93 -7.61
C ARG A 255 -25.93 -5.31 -8.13
N ALA A 256 -24.70 -5.73 -7.83
CA ALA A 256 -24.21 -7.05 -8.22
C ALA A 256 -24.95 -8.17 -7.47
N LEU A 257 -25.21 -7.99 -6.17
CA LEU A 257 -25.98 -8.93 -5.37
C LEU A 257 -27.43 -9.03 -5.83
N GLU A 258 -28.07 -7.92 -6.19
CA GLU A 258 -29.42 -7.91 -6.77
C GLU A 258 -29.48 -8.69 -8.08
N ARG A 259 -28.51 -8.49 -8.98
CA ARG A 259 -28.41 -9.27 -10.23
C ARG A 259 -28.26 -10.76 -9.95
N LEU A 260 -27.43 -11.14 -8.97
CA LEU A 260 -27.25 -12.54 -8.58
C LEU A 260 -28.51 -13.12 -7.97
N ARG A 261 -29.23 -12.37 -7.12
CA ARG A 261 -30.54 -12.78 -6.57
C ARG A 261 -31.55 -13.03 -7.70
N PHE A 262 -31.64 -12.12 -8.66
CA PHE A 262 -32.52 -12.26 -9.81
C PHE A 262 -32.18 -13.50 -10.66
N LEU A 263 -30.89 -13.75 -10.92
CA LEU A 263 -30.46 -14.96 -11.64
C LEU A 263 -30.79 -16.24 -10.87
N ASN A 264 -30.56 -16.25 -9.56
CA ASN A 264 -30.92 -17.39 -8.70
C ASN A 264 -32.43 -17.65 -8.70
N GLU A 265 -33.26 -16.60 -8.65
CA GLU A 265 -34.72 -16.73 -8.75
C GLU A 265 -35.14 -17.28 -10.11
N LYS A 266 -34.55 -16.79 -11.20
CA LYS A 266 -34.81 -17.31 -12.55
C LYS A 266 -34.44 -18.79 -12.67
N ASP A 267 -33.32 -19.19 -12.10
CA ASP A 267 -32.90 -20.60 -12.10
C ASP A 267 -33.79 -21.47 -11.19
N ARG A 268 -34.30 -20.94 -10.07
CA ARG A 268 -35.31 -21.61 -9.27
C ARG A 268 -36.61 -21.84 -10.06
N ARG A 269 -37.07 -20.82 -10.80
CA ARG A 269 -38.25 -20.95 -11.68
C ARG A 269 -38.03 -22.01 -12.76
N ARG A 270 -36.90 -21.97 -13.48
CA ARG A 270 -36.55 -22.99 -14.48
C ARG A 270 -36.49 -24.41 -13.90
N LYS A 271 -35.95 -24.57 -12.69
CA LYS A 271 -35.92 -25.87 -12.01
C LYS A 271 -37.34 -26.33 -11.63
N ALA A 272 -38.20 -25.42 -11.19
CA ALA A 272 -39.60 -25.74 -10.90
C ALA A 272 -40.38 -26.12 -12.18
N GLU A 273 -40.19 -25.39 -13.27
CA GLU A 273 -40.77 -25.71 -14.59
C GLU A 273 -40.33 -27.08 -15.09
N ARG A 274 -39.04 -27.41 -14.98
CA ARG A 274 -38.53 -28.75 -15.35
C ARG A 274 -39.16 -29.86 -14.51
N LYS A 275 -39.24 -29.66 -13.19
CA LYS A 275 -39.90 -30.62 -12.29
C LYS A 275 -41.39 -30.78 -12.62
N ALA A 276 -42.08 -29.69 -12.95
CA ALA A 276 -43.48 -29.74 -13.36
C ALA A 276 -43.64 -30.53 -14.67
N ALA A 277 -42.80 -30.27 -15.68
CA ALA A 277 -42.79 -31.02 -16.93
C ALA A 277 -42.48 -32.51 -16.71
N GLU A 278 -41.48 -32.85 -15.89
CA GLU A 278 -41.17 -34.24 -15.52
C GLU A 278 -42.37 -34.94 -14.85
N MET A 279 -43.08 -34.23 -13.96
CA MET A 279 -44.29 -34.78 -13.31
C MET A 279 -45.42 -35.01 -14.32
N GLU A 280 -45.61 -34.11 -15.28
CA GLU A 280 -46.58 -34.29 -16.37
C GLU A 280 -46.23 -35.47 -17.26
N GLU A 281 -44.95 -35.65 -17.61
CA GLU A 281 -44.48 -36.79 -18.39
C GLU A 281 -44.70 -38.11 -17.63
N VAL A 282 -44.37 -38.16 -16.34
CA VAL A 282 -44.64 -39.33 -15.49
C VAL A 282 -46.14 -39.64 -15.45
N ALA A 283 -47.01 -38.62 -15.35
CA ALA A 283 -48.45 -38.82 -15.39
C ALA A 283 -48.94 -39.36 -16.75
N ARG A 284 -48.36 -38.89 -17.87
CA ARG A 284 -48.67 -39.42 -19.22
C ARG A 284 -48.23 -40.87 -19.37
N VAL A 285 -47.02 -41.21 -18.91
CA VAL A 285 -46.50 -42.59 -18.95
C VAL A 285 -47.35 -43.53 -18.09
N ARG A 286 -47.80 -43.08 -16.91
CA ARG A 286 -48.72 -43.87 -16.07
C ARG A 286 -50.03 -44.18 -16.79
N LYS A 287 -50.67 -43.16 -17.38
CA LYS A 287 -51.91 -43.37 -18.18
C LYS A 287 -51.69 -44.31 -19.36
N ALA A 288 -50.57 -44.17 -20.09
CA ALA A 288 -50.25 -45.06 -21.21
C ALA A 288 -50.01 -46.51 -20.74
N ASN A 289 -49.35 -46.71 -19.59
CA ASN A 289 -49.16 -48.04 -19.01
C ASN A 289 -50.47 -48.67 -18.54
N GLU A 290 -51.37 -47.89 -17.94
CA GLU A 290 -52.72 -48.34 -17.56
C GLU A 290 -53.50 -48.81 -18.79
N GLN A 291 -53.52 -48.02 -19.86
CA GLN A 291 -54.15 -48.39 -21.13
C GLN A 291 -53.53 -49.65 -21.74
N GLN A 292 -52.19 -49.78 -21.73
CA GLN A 292 -51.53 -51.01 -22.20
C GLN A 292 -51.89 -52.23 -21.35
N LEU A 293 -52.03 -52.08 -20.04
CA LEU A 293 -52.47 -53.16 -19.16
C LEU A 293 -53.92 -53.56 -19.45
N GLU A 294 -54.81 -52.60 -19.70
CA GLU A 294 -56.20 -52.86 -20.10
C GLU A 294 -56.27 -53.60 -21.44
N LEU A 295 -55.52 -53.16 -22.45
CA LEU A 295 -55.43 -53.85 -23.74
C LEU A 295 -54.92 -55.29 -23.59
N LYS A 296 -53.91 -55.51 -22.73
CA LYS A 296 -53.41 -56.87 -22.43
C LYS A 296 -54.46 -57.73 -21.73
N ARG A 297 -55.25 -57.16 -20.81
CA ARG A 297 -56.36 -57.88 -20.17
C ARG A 297 -57.45 -58.26 -21.18
N GLN A 298 -57.81 -57.35 -22.07
CA GLN A 298 -58.78 -57.63 -23.13
C GLN A 298 -58.29 -58.71 -24.10
N ALA A 299 -57.02 -58.65 -24.52
CA ALA A 299 -56.40 -59.69 -25.34
C ALA A 299 -56.43 -61.06 -24.64
N ALA A 300 -56.04 -61.11 -23.36
CA ALA A 300 -56.09 -62.35 -22.59
C ALA A 300 -57.51 -62.93 -22.46
N LEU A 301 -58.53 -62.08 -22.27
CA LEU A 301 -59.93 -62.52 -22.24
C LEU A 301 -60.39 -63.06 -23.60
N HIS A 302 -59.97 -62.42 -24.69
CA HIS A 302 -60.28 -62.89 -26.04
C HIS A 302 -59.60 -64.23 -26.33
N ASP A 303 -58.34 -64.41 -25.96
CA ASP A 303 -57.62 -65.68 -26.11
C ASP A 303 -58.32 -66.80 -25.30
N GLN A 304 -58.74 -66.51 -24.06
CA GLN A 304 -59.53 -67.45 -23.25
C GLN A 304 -60.86 -67.84 -23.91
N GLN A 305 -61.57 -66.87 -24.51
CA GLN A 305 -62.81 -67.14 -25.24
C GLN A 305 -62.56 -68.05 -26.45
N GLN A 306 -61.51 -67.76 -27.23
CA GLN A 306 -61.11 -68.60 -28.36
C GLN A 306 -60.71 -70.01 -27.92
N GLU A 307 -59.98 -70.16 -26.81
CA GLU A 307 -59.65 -71.47 -26.24
C GLU A 307 -60.91 -72.26 -25.85
N ILE A 308 -61.89 -71.62 -25.20
CA ILE A 308 -63.16 -72.26 -24.83
C ILE A 308 -63.94 -72.67 -26.08
N GLU A 309 -63.99 -71.83 -27.10
CA GLU A 309 -64.64 -72.15 -28.37
C GLU A 309 -63.98 -73.33 -29.07
N LEU A 310 -62.65 -73.34 -29.12
CA LEU A 310 -61.87 -74.46 -29.65
C LEU A 310 -62.12 -75.74 -28.84
N GLN A 311 -62.11 -75.67 -27.51
CA GLN A 311 -62.43 -76.82 -26.64
C GLN A 311 -63.84 -77.37 -26.92
N LYS A 312 -64.85 -76.51 -27.08
CA LYS A 312 -66.21 -76.93 -27.46
C LYS A 312 -66.27 -77.53 -28.86
N ALA A 313 -65.52 -76.99 -29.82
CA ALA A 313 -65.44 -77.54 -31.16
C ALA A 313 -64.77 -78.94 -31.14
N TYR A 314 -63.70 -79.11 -30.38
CA TYR A 314 -63.05 -80.40 -30.17
C TYR A 314 -63.96 -81.39 -29.45
N SER A 315 -64.69 -80.98 -28.41
CA SER A 315 -65.62 -81.86 -27.70
C SER A 315 -66.75 -82.33 -28.62
N ARG A 316 -67.35 -81.42 -29.41
CA ARG A 316 -68.35 -81.79 -30.42
C ARG A 316 -67.79 -82.72 -31.49
N ARG A 317 -66.56 -82.47 -31.95
CA ARG A 317 -65.91 -83.35 -32.92
C ARG A 317 -65.63 -84.74 -32.33
N LEU A 318 -65.24 -84.80 -31.06
CA LEU A 318 -65.06 -86.05 -30.34
C LEU A 318 -66.39 -86.78 -30.17
N GLU A 319 -67.46 -86.09 -29.77
CA GLU A 319 -68.81 -86.66 -29.69
C GLU A 319 -69.28 -87.20 -31.05
N GLN A 320 -69.03 -86.47 -32.14
CA GLN A 320 -69.31 -86.94 -33.51
C GLN A 320 -68.49 -88.17 -33.88
N GLN A 321 -67.21 -88.21 -33.51
CA GLN A 321 -66.35 -89.37 -33.73
C GLN A 321 -66.78 -90.56 -32.88
N GLU A 322 -67.21 -90.36 -31.64
CA GLU A 322 -67.75 -91.41 -30.80
C GLU A 322 -69.10 -91.91 -31.31
N ALA A 323 -69.97 -91.02 -31.78
CA ALA A 323 -71.25 -91.38 -32.40
C ALA A 323 -71.02 -92.14 -33.71
N ALA A 324 -70.08 -91.69 -34.55
CA ALA A 324 -69.67 -92.40 -35.76
C ALA A 324 -69.06 -93.76 -35.43
N ARG A 325 -68.17 -93.83 -34.42
CA ARG A 325 -67.61 -95.10 -33.94
C ARG A 325 -68.69 -96.03 -33.40
N ARG A 326 -69.68 -95.52 -32.66
CA ARG A 326 -70.83 -96.31 -32.18
C ARG A 326 -71.67 -96.79 -33.36
N ALA A 327 -71.99 -95.93 -34.32
CA ALA A 327 -72.72 -96.30 -35.53
C ALA A 327 -71.95 -97.30 -36.40
N GLU A 328 -70.62 -97.18 -36.49
CA GLU A 328 -69.74 -98.16 -37.14
C GLU A 328 -69.71 -99.46 -36.38
N LEU A 329 -69.62 -99.45 -35.04
CA LEU A 329 -69.69 -100.65 -34.22
C LEU A 329 -71.05 -101.33 -34.33
N ASP A 330 -72.16 -100.58 -34.33
CA ASP A 330 -73.51 -101.09 -34.55
C ASP A 330 -73.65 -101.64 -35.98
N ALA A 331 -73.13 -100.93 -36.98
CA ALA A 331 -73.08 -101.41 -38.36
C ALA A 331 -72.17 -102.62 -38.51
N ILE A 332 -71.08 -102.73 -37.74
CA ILE A 332 -70.23 -103.91 -37.67
C ILE A 332 -70.96 -105.02 -36.94
N LEU A 333 -71.74 -104.78 -35.89
CA LEU A 333 -72.57 -105.80 -35.25
C LEU A 333 -73.68 -106.28 -36.19
N VAL A 334 -74.30 -105.39 -36.98
CA VAL A 334 -75.25 -105.75 -38.04
C VAL A 334 -74.56 -106.49 -39.18
N LYS A 335 -73.39 -106.02 -39.62
CA LYS A 335 -72.59 -106.68 -40.64
C LYS A 335 -71.99 -107.97 -40.13
N GLN A 336 -71.66 -108.14 -38.85
CA GLN A 336 -71.13 -109.34 -38.24
C GLN A 336 -72.25 -110.31 -37.90
N SER A 337 -73.46 -109.86 -37.56
CA SER A 337 -74.61 -110.74 -37.51
C SER A 337 -74.99 -111.20 -38.93
N GLN A 338 -74.97 -110.30 -39.93
CA GLN A 338 -75.09 -110.65 -41.34
C GLN A 338 -73.92 -111.46 -41.87
N LYS A 339 -72.68 -111.25 -41.40
CA LYS A 339 -71.46 -111.96 -41.80
C LYS A 339 -71.24 -113.19 -40.96
N VAL A 340 -71.87 -113.39 -39.82
CA VAL A 340 -72.04 -114.71 -39.20
C VAL A 340 -73.08 -115.46 -40.01
N LYS A 341 -74.16 -114.78 -40.46
CA LYS A 341 -75.10 -115.30 -41.46
C LYS A 341 -74.45 -115.65 -42.81
N MET A 342 -73.50 -114.83 -43.28
CA MET A 342 -72.85 -114.94 -44.59
C MET A 342 -71.46 -115.58 -44.53
N ALA A 343 -70.80 -115.70 -43.38
CA ALA A 343 -69.55 -116.45 -43.14
C ALA A 343 -69.82 -117.82 -42.53
N LEU A 344 -71.07 -118.11 -42.15
CA LEU A 344 -71.65 -119.44 -42.41
C LEU A 344 -71.69 -119.77 -43.91
N LEU A 345 -71.45 -118.81 -44.81
CA LEU A 345 -71.64 -118.95 -46.25
C LEU A 345 -70.45 -118.57 -47.14
N ASN A 346 -69.38 -117.88 -46.68
CA ASN A 346 -68.10 -117.69 -47.40
C ASN A 346 -67.06 -116.89 -46.59
N VAL A 347 -65.85 -117.45 -46.42
CA VAL A 347 -64.66 -116.80 -45.84
C VAL A 347 -63.57 -116.73 -46.92
N LYS A 348 -62.84 -115.60 -47.00
CA LYS A 348 -61.53 -115.51 -47.67
C LYS A 348 -60.49 -114.79 -46.79
N SER A 349 -59.23 -115.18 -47.04
CA SER A 349 -58.01 -115.11 -46.22
C SER A 349 -57.56 -113.71 -45.76
N ALA A 350 -56.92 -113.67 -44.58
CA ALA A 350 -56.40 -112.50 -43.87
C ALA A 350 -55.02 -112.01 -44.37
N GLU A 351 -54.40 -112.68 -45.33
CA GLU A 351 -52.98 -112.48 -45.67
C GLU A 351 -52.70 -111.36 -46.68
N GLU A 352 -53.65 -111.02 -47.55
CA GLU A 352 -53.47 -109.93 -48.53
C GLU A 352 -53.62 -108.54 -47.87
N LYS A 353 -54.45 -108.45 -46.83
CA LYS A 353 -54.68 -107.21 -46.09
C LYS A 353 -53.48 -106.80 -45.24
N ALA A 354 -52.66 -107.75 -44.82
CA ALA A 354 -51.43 -107.49 -44.09
C ALA A 354 -50.35 -106.85 -44.97
N ARG A 355 -50.30 -107.15 -46.27
CA ARG A 355 -49.27 -106.60 -47.18
C ARG A 355 -49.53 -105.15 -47.58
N GLU A 356 -50.78 -104.74 -47.74
CA GLU A 356 -51.11 -103.34 -48.10
C GLU A 356 -50.81 -102.34 -46.96
N ASP A 357 -50.93 -102.76 -45.70
CA ASP A 357 -50.67 -101.90 -44.55
C ASP A 357 -49.16 -101.73 -44.28
N GLU A 358 -48.33 -102.74 -44.63
CA GLU A 358 -46.86 -102.65 -44.56
C GLU A 358 -46.31 -101.60 -45.54
N GLU A 359 -46.79 -101.57 -46.79
CA GLU A 359 -46.35 -100.61 -47.80
C GLU A 359 -46.70 -99.15 -47.44
N ARG A 360 -47.88 -98.94 -46.83
CA ARG A 360 -48.30 -97.59 -46.37
C ARG A 360 -47.45 -97.08 -45.21
N SER A 361 -47.02 -97.95 -44.30
CA SER A 361 -46.20 -97.58 -43.15
C SER A 361 -44.80 -97.09 -43.56
N LEU A 362 -44.20 -97.72 -44.58
CA LEU A 362 -42.88 -97.37 -45.09
C LEU A 362 -42.89 -96.01 -45.81
N ALA A 363 -43.95 -95.71 -46.56
CA ALA A 363 -44.09 -94.44 -47.26
C ALA A 363 -44.20 -93.24 -46.29
N VAL A 364 -44.92 -93.41 -45.18
CA VAL A 364 -45.07 -92.36 -44.14
C VAL A 364 -43.75 -92.12 -43.42
N GLN A 365 -43.03 -93.17 -43.02
CA GLN A 365 -41.72 -93.03 -42.38
C GLN A 365 -40.69 -92.34 -43.27
N ALA A 366 -40.70 -92.60 -44.58
CA ALA A 366 -39.82 -91.92 -45.53
C ALA A 366 -40.15 -90.42 -45.67
N ALA A 367 -41.44 -90.06 -45.68
CA ALA A 367 -41.89 -88.67 -45.76
C ALA A 367 -41.55 -87.85 -44.51
N GLU A 368 -41.63 -88.45 -43.32
CA GLU A 368 -41.26 -87.80 -42.05
C GLU A 368 -39.75 -87.51 -41.97
N ARG A 369 -38.91 -88.51 -42.29
CA ARG A 369 -37.44 -88.32 -42.33
C ARG A 369 -37.02 -87.23 -43.32
N ALA A 370 -37.70 -87.11 -44.46
CA ALA A 370 -37.44 -86.05 -45.44
C ALA A 370 -37.83 -84.65 -44.93
N ARG A 371 -38.86 -84.52 -44.11
CA ARG A 371 -39.26 -83.24 -43.47
C ARG A 371 -38.30 -82.84 -42.37
N GLU A 372 -37.86 -83.81 -41.56
CA GLU A 372 -36.88 -83.58 -40.49
C GLU A 372 -35.56 -83.05 -41.05
N ASN A 373 -35.01 -83.69 -42.10
CA ASN A 373 -33.77 -83.25 -42.75
C ASN A 373 -33.84 -81.81 -43.28
N LYS A 374 -34.94 -81.42 -43.93
CA LYS A 374 -35.16 -80.04 -44.41
C LYS A 374 -35.19 -79.03 -43.26
N SER A 375 -35.77 -79.40 -42.11
CA SER A 375 -35.82 -78.52 -40.93
C SER A 375 -34.44 -78.32 -40.30
N VAL A 376 -33.59 -79.35 -40.31
CA VAL A 376 -32.22 -79.28 -39.80
C VAL A 376 -31.36 -78.41 -40.70
N GLU A 377 -31.44 -78.57 -42.02
CA GLU A 377 -30.71 -77.73 -42.98
C GLU A 377 -31.07 -76.24 -42.86
N LEU A 378 -32.36 -75.91 -42.69
CA LEU A 378 -32.80 -74.52 -42.48
C LEU A 378 -32.29 -73.94 -41.15
N LYS A 379 -32.27 -74.75 -40.09
CA LYS A 379 -31.70 -74.36 -38.79
C LYS A 379 -30.19 -74.12 -38.91
N GLU A 380 -29.47 -74.95 -39.64
CA GLU A 380 -28.04 -74.74 -39.89
C GLU A 380 -27.75 -73.51 -40.74
N ARG A 381 -28.53 -73.27 -41.80
CA ARG A 381 -28.40 -72.04 -42.62
C ARG A 381 -28.60 -70.79 -41.78
N LYS A 382 -29.66 -70.73 -40.97
CA LYS A 382 -29.92 -69.62 -40.05
C LYS A 382 -28.79 -69.43 -39.02
N LYS A 383 -28.22 -70.51 -38.48
CA LYS A 383 -27.06 -70.44 -37.57
C LYS A 383 -25.82 -69.85 -38.27
N ARG A 384 -25.54 -70.27 -39.51
CA ARG A 384 -24.40 -69.77 -40.30
C ARG A 384 -24.58 -68.29 -40.69
N GLU A 385 -25.79 -67.89 -41.07
CA GLU A 385 -26.12 -66.48 -41.37
C GLU A 385 -26.04 -65.60 -40.12
N GLY A 386 -26.60 -66.05 -39.00
CA GLY A 386 -26.48 -65.35 -37.72
C GLY A 386 -25.02 -65.14 -37.29
N ALA A 387 -24.18 -66.17 -37.44
CA ALA A 387 -22.75 -66.06 -37.15
C ALA A 387 -22.04 -65.07 -38.09
N ARG A 388 -22.37 -65.05 -39.38
CA ARG A 388 -21.80 -64.09 -40.35
C ARG A 388 -22.15 -62.64 -40.00
N LEU A 389 -23.41 -62.38 -39.64
CA LEU A 389 -23.87 -61.04 -39.25
C LEU A 389 -23.19 -60.57 -37.96
N GLN A 390 -23.03 -61.46 -36.97
CA GLN A 390 -22.30 -61.14 -35.74
C GLN A 390 -20.84 -60.80 -36.01
N VAL A 391 -20.16 -61.54 -36.89
CA VAL A 391 -18.77 -61.25 -37.28
C VAL A 391 -18.66 -59.90 -38.00
N GLN A 392 -19.57 -59.60 -38.94
CA GLN A 392 -19.59 -58.31 -39.63
C GLN A 392 -19.84 -57.14 -38.67
N ALA A 393 -20.78 -57.27 -37.73
CA ALA A 393 -21.04 -56.24 -36.72
C ALA A 393 -19.81 -56.00 -35.82
N LEU A 394 -19.07 -57.05 -35.45
CA LEU A 394 -17.84 -56.92 -34.68
C LEU A 394 -16.71 -56.25 -35.47
N ILE A 395 -16.62 -56.48 -36.78
CA ILE A 395 -15.65 -55.79 -37.65
C ILE A 395 -15.99 -54.30 -37.73
N GLN A 396 -17.25 -53.95 -38.00
CA GLN A 396 -17.71 -52.56 -38.03
C GLN A 396 -17.45 -51.85 -36.70
N GLN A 397 -17.75 -52.50 -35.56
CA GLN A 397 -17.49 -51.91 -34.25
C GLN A 397 -15.99 -51.68 -33.99
N LYS A 398 -15.11 -52.58 -34.48
CA LYS A 398 -13.66 -52.41 -34.38
C LYS A 398 -13.15 -51.26 -35.26
N GLU A 399 -13.71 -51.11 -36.46
CA GLU A 399 -13.39 -50.03 -37.39
C GLU A 399 -13.85 -48.68 -36.85
N GLU A 400 -15.08 -48.57 -36.33
CA GLU A 400 -15.58 -47.36 -35.66
C GLU A 400 -14.73 -46.97 -34.44
N LYS A 401 -14.32 -47.96 -33.62
CA LYS A 401 -13.42 -47.68 -32.49
C LYS A 401 -12.06 -47.20 -32.96
N LYS A 402 -11.53 -47.75 -34.07
CA LYS A 402 -10.27 -47.28 -34.67
C LYS A 402 -10.41 -45.87 -35.23
N SER A 403 -11.48 -45.55 -35.96
CA SER A 403 -11.68 -44.22 -36.55
C SER A 403 -11.88 -43.16 -35.46
N ARG A 404 -12.67 -43.44 -34.42
CA ARG A 404 -12.82 -42.54 -33.27
C ARG A 404 -11.49 -42.26 -32.56
N ARG A 405 -10.65 -43.28 -32.38
CA ARG A 405 -9.31 -43.09 -31.78
C ARG A 405 -8.42 -42.21 -32.65
N LYS A 406 -8.42 -42.42 -33.97
CA LYS A 406 -7.64 -41.58 -34.91
C LYS A 406 -8.09 -40.13 -34.90
N LEU A 407 -9.40 -39.88 -34.92
CA LEU A 407 -9.95 -38.52 -34.85
C LEU A 407 -9.54 -37.81 -33.56
N LEU A 408 -9.63 -38.50 -32.41
CA LEU A 408 -9.17 -37.94 -31.14
C LEU A 408 -7.66 -37.66 -31.14
N GLU A 409 -6.86 -38.56 -31.71
CA GLU A 409 -5.41 -38.37 -31.83
C GLU A 409 -5.06 -37.17 -32.74
N GLU A 410 -5.80 -36.97 -33.83
CA GLU A 410 -5.67 -35.81 -34.72
C GLU A 410 -6.08 -34.50 -34.03
N GLU A 411 -7.18 -34.51 -33.25
CA GLU A 411 -7.62 -33.37 -32.45
C GLU A 411 -6.59 -33.01 -31.36
N GLU A 412 -6.09 -34.00 -30.62
CA GLU A 412 -5.05 -33.83 -29.60
C GLU A 412 -3.74 -33.31 -30.22
N ALA A 413 -3.36 -33.81 -31.39
CA ALA A 413 -2.18 -33.33 -32.12
C ALA A 413 -2.37 -31.90 -32.62
N ALA A 414 -3.55 -31.55 -33.13
CA ALA A 414 -3.88 -30.19 -33.54
C ALA A 414 -3.82 -29.22 -32.35
N ASP A 415 -4.36 -29.60 -31.20
CA ASP A 415 -4.32 -28.77 -30.00
C ASP A 415 -2.90 -28.67 -29.41
N ALA A 416 -2.14 -29.75 -29.42
CA ALA A 416 -0.72 -29.71 -29.05
C ALA A 416 0.08 -28.77 -29.95
N ASN A 417 -0.21 -28.75 -31.27
CA ASN A 417 0.44 -27.85 -32.21
C ASN A 417 0.03 -26.38 -31.97
N LYS A 418 -1.24 -26.10 -31.67
CA LYS A 418 -1.69 -24.76 -31.26
C LYS A 418 -0.96 -24.28 -30.00
N LEU A 419 -0.89 -25.13 -28.97
CA LEU A 419 -0.19 -24.81 -27.73
C LEU A 419 1.31 -24.56 -27.93
N LYS A 420 1.97 -25.35 -28.81
CA LYS A 420 3.37 -25.11 -29.20
C LYS A 420 3.53 -23.77 -29.93
N ALA A 421 2.63 -23.45 -30.85
CA ALA A 421 2.65 -22.17 -31.56
C ALA A 421 2.45 -20.99 -30.61
N ASP A 422 1.49 -21.09 -29.70
CA ASP A 422 1.23 -20.08 -28.66
C ASP A 422 2.45 -19.88 -27.76
N PHE A 423 3.08 -20.98 -27.33
CA PHE A 423 4.32 -20.93 -26.54
C PHE A 423 5.45 -20.23 -27.29
N HIS A 424 5.69 -20.56 -28.56
CA HIS A 424 6.70 -19.89 -29.38
C HIS A 424 6.39 -18.41 -29.59
N SER A 425 5.11 -18.06 -29.78
CA SER A 425 4.69 -16.66 -29.93
C SER A 425 4.93 -15.87 -28.64
N TRP A 426 4.61 -16.44 -27.48
CA TRP A 426 4.84 -15.85 -26.17
C TRP A 426 6.34 -15.71 -25.89
N GLN A 427 7.13 -16.73 -26.19
CA GLN A 427 8.59 -16.71 -26.04
C GLN A 427 9.22 -15.62 -26.92
N SER A 428 8.75 -15.47 -28.16
CA SER A 428 9.19 -14.42 -29.08
C SER A 428 8.86 -13.03 -28.53
N LYS A 429 7.63 -12.82 -28.03
CA LYS A 429 7.22 -11.56 -27.37
C LYS A 429 8.10 -11.23 -26.16
N GLN A 430 8.35 -12.20 -25.28
CA GLN A 430 9.23 -12.03 -24.12
C GLN A 430 10.65 -11.66 -24.51
N ASN A 431 11.21 -12.30 -25.55
CA ASN A 431 12.54 -11.96 -26.06
C ASN A 431 12.57 -10.56 -26.68
N ALA A 432 11.52 -10.15 -27.39
CA ALA A 432 11.40 -8.80 -27.94
C ALA A 432 11.32 -7.73 -26.83
N GLU A 433 10.58 -7.97 -25.76
CA GLU A 433 10.50 -7.08 -24.59
C GLU A 433 11.86 -6.96 -23.89
N LYS A 434 12.57 -8.08 -23.67
CA LYS A 434 13.93 -8.08 -23.12
C LYS A 434 14.90 -7.28 -23.99
N LYS A 435 14.84 -7.45 -25.33
CA LYS A 435 15.65 -6.66 -26.26
C LYS A 435 15.32 -5.17 -26.17
N LYS A 436 14.04 -4.78 -26.13
CA LYS A 436 13.62 -3.38 -25.97
C LYS A 436 14.13 -2.79 -24.65
N ALA A 437 14.03 -3.52 -23.56
CA ALA A 437 14.57 -3.09 -22.27
C ALA A 437 16.10 -2.93 -22.31
N PHE A 438 16.80 -3.87 -22.95
CA PHE A 438 18.25 -3.78 -23.15
C PHE A 438 18.64 -2.55 -23.98
N TYR A 439 17.94 -2.26 -25.09
CA TYR A 439 18.20 -1.07 -25.90
C TYR A 439 17.98 0.22 -25.12
N ARG A 440 16.85 0.33 -24.39
CA ARG A 440 16.59 1.49 -23.51
C ARG A 440 17.70 1.66 -22.48
N ASN A 441 18.11 0.59 -21.81
CA ASN A 441 19.19 0.65 -20.82
C ASN A 441 20.52 1.09 -21.47
N ARG A 442 20.83 0.58 -22.67
CA ARG A 442 22.01 1.01 -23.43
C ARG A 442 21.95 2.49 -23.81
N GLU A 443 20.78 2.99 -24.22
CA GLU A 443 20.57 4.43 -24.51
C GLU A 443 20.72 5.27 -23.25
N TYR A 444 20.12 4.87 -22.12
CA TYR A 444 20.31 5.55 -20.84
C TYR A 444 21.77 5.56 -20.40
N GLN A 445 22.50 4.46 -20.57
CA GLN A 445 23.94 4.42 -20.26
C GLN A 445 24.75 5.38 -21.15
N LYS A 446 24.41 5.49 -22.43
CA LYS A 446 25.04 6.47 -23.32
C LYS A 446 24.76 7.90 -22.86
N LEU A 447 23.51 8.21 -22.50
CA LEU A 447 23.12 9.52 -21.99
C LEU A 447 23.86 9.86 -20.69
N VAL A 448 23.95 8.92 -19.75
CA VAL A 448 24.70 9.11 -18.50
C VAL A 448 26.18 9.35 -18.78
N ARG A 449 26.78 8.62 -19.73
CA ARG A 449 28.17 8.88 -20.15
C ARG A 449 28.34 10.27 -20.74
N GLN A 450 27.43 10.69 -21.62
CA GLN A 450 27.43 12.05 -22.16
C GLN A 450 27.33 13.10 -21.05
N GLN A 451 26.44 12.92 -20.08
CA GLN A 451 26.32 13.82 -18.92
C GLN A 451 27.59 13.85 -18.07
N MET A 452 28.23 12.70 -17.87
CA MET A 452 29.51 12.63 -17.14
C MET A 452 30.63 13.32 -17.92
N ASP A 453 30.70 13.13 -19.24
CA ASP A 453 31.68 13.79 -20.09
C ASP A 453 31.45 15.31 -20.09
N GLU A 454 30.19 15.77 -20.18
CA GLU A 454 29.80 17.19 -20.04
C GLU A 454 30.08 17.76 -18.65
N ASP A 455 29.91 16.98 -17.59
CA ASP A 455 30.29 17.37 -16.23
C ASP A 455 31.82 17.48 -16.09
N ILE A 456 32.58 16.58 -16.74
CA ILE A 456 34.04 16.61 -16.75
C ILE A 456 34.53 17.83 -17.53
N THR A 457 33.97 18.11 -18.72
CA THR A 457 34.32 19.32 -19.48
C THR A 457 33.95 20.56 -18.67
N ARG A 458 32.73 20.64 -18.11
CA ARG A 458 32.36 21.76 -17.23
C ARG A 458 33.31 21.93 -16.06
N ARG A 459 33.73 20.86 -15.38
CA ARG A 459 34.70 20.95 -14.27
C ARG A 459 36.11 21.32 -14.70
N ASN A 460 36.50 20.97 -15.93
CA ASN A 460 37.80 21.34 -16.49
C ASN A 460 37.80 22.80 -17.00
N ASP A 461 36.67 23.25 -17.58
CA ASP A 461 36.45 24.61 -18.07
C ASP A 461 36.19 25.59 -16.91
N GLU A 462 35.52 25.11 -15.84
CA GLU A 462 35.43 25.82 -14.56
C GLU A 462 36.80 25.84 -13.90
N ASP A 463 37.57 26.86 -14.26
CA ASP A 463 38.89 27.14 -13.71
C ASP A 463 38.84 27.06 -12.18
N LYS A 464 39.48 26.05 -11.58
CA LYS A 464 39.43 25.75 -10.13
C LYS A 464 39.90 26.92 -9.26
N TYR A 465 40.61 27.87 -9.88
CA TYR A 465 41.15 29.08 -9.31
C TYR A 465 40.59 30.36 -9.97
N GLY A 466 39.58 30.21 -10.84
CA GLY A 466 38.89 31.30 -11.49
C GLY A 466 37.98 32.04 -10.52
N MET A 467 38.14 33.35 -10.45
CA MET A 467 37.29 34.23 -9.67
C MET A 467 35.91 34.34 -10.33
N THR A 468 34.83 34.13 -9.59
CA THR A 468 33.46 34.24 -10.11
C THR A 468 33.13 35.66 -10.58
N LEU A 469 32.13 35.84 -11.46
CA LEU A 469 31.79 37.16 -12.01
C LEU A 469 31.48 38.19 -10.91
N LEU A 470 30.92 37.73 -9.78
CA LEU A 470 30.61 38.56 -8.63
C LEU A 470 31.88 38.94 -7.87
N GLU A 471 32.78 37.99 -7.60
CA GLU A 471 34.07 38.27 -6.97
C GLU A 471 34.95 39.17 -7.85
N ALA A 472 34.93 39.01 -9.17
CA ALA A 472 35.64 39.86 -10.11
C ALA A 472 35.08 41.30 -10.12
N LYS A 473 33.76 41.47 -9.93
CA LYS A 473 33.14 42.78 -9.74
C LYS A 473 33.56 43.43 -8.41
N LEU A 474 33.58 42.65 -7.32
CA LEU A 474 34.03 43.14 -6.01
C LEU A 474 35.52 43.53 -6.02
N ASN A 475 36.35 42.75 -6.70
CA ASN A 475 37.79 42.98 -6.83
C ASN A 475 38.19 43.88 -8.01
N SER A 476 37.22 44.49 -8.69
CA SER A 476 37.43 45.27 -9.92
C SER A 476 38.47 46.39 -9.78
N GLN A 477 38.49 47.11 -8.66
CA GLN A 477 39.48 48.16 -8.41
C GLN A 477 40.90 47.62 -8.23
N LEU A 478 41.03 46.43 -7.63
CA LEU A 478 42.33 45.76 -7.41
C LEU A 478 42.84 45.15 -8.72
N LEU A 479 41.95 44.58 -9.53
CA LEU A 479 42.25 44.09 -10.88
C LEU A 479 42.67 45.21 -11.84
N LEU A 480 42.01 46.38 -11.77
CA LEU A 480 42.40 47.56 -12.54
C LEU A 480 43.81 48.05 -12.19
N LYS A 481 44.16 48.04 -10.90
CA LYS A 481 45.53 48.35 -10.42
C LYS A 481 46.56 47.33 -10.90
N ALA A 482 46.17 46.07 -11.05
CA ALA A 482 47.00 45.01 -11.61
C ALA A 482 47.07 45.03 -13.16
N GLY A 483 46.43 46.00 -13.83
CA GLY A 483 46.48 46.18 -15.28
C GLY A 483 45.40 45.43 -16.08
N ILE A 484 44.46 44.74 -15.40
CA ILE A 484 43.35 44.03 -16.04
C ILE A 484 42.17 45.00 -16.18
N LYS A 485 42.00 45.55 -17.40
CA LYS A 485 41.01 46.60 -17.70
C LYS A 485 39.56 46.13 -17.67
N SER A 486 39.32 44.83 -17.85
CA SER A 486 37.99 44.22 -17.76
C SER A 486 38.11 42.74 -17.39
N PRO A 487 37.18 42.20 -16.59
CA PRO A 487 37.13 40.76 -16.33
C PRO A 487 37.07 39.98 -17.66
N PRO A 488 37.80 38.85 -17.80
CA PRO A 488 37.73 37.97 -18.97
C PRO A 488 36.29 37.60 -19.35
N LYS A 489 36.00 37.50 -20.65
CA LYS A 489 34.64 37.25 -21.17
C LYS A 489 34.08 35.88 -20.78
N ASP A 490 34.94 34.97 -20.33
CA ASP A 490 34.60 33.58 -20.04
C ASP A 490 34.22 33.33 -18.58
N ILE A 491 34.16 34.39 -17.74
CA ILE A 491 33.78 34.21 -16.34
C ILE A 491 32.28 33.90 -16.24
N HIS A 492 31.93 32.79 -15.62
CA HIS A 492 30.55 32.34 -15.46
C HIS A 492 29.80 33.09 -14.33
N ILE A 493 28.50 33.33 -14.56
CA ILE A 493 27.55 33.72 -13.50
C ILE A 493 27.17 32.40 -12.81
N ARG A 494 27.70 32.17 -11.61
CA ARG A 494 27.23 31.07 -10.76
C ARG A 494 25.90 31.42 -10.10
#